data_AF-A0A1G4B281-F1
#
_entry.id   AF-A0A1G4B281-F1
#
_cell.length_a   1.000
_cell.length_b   1.000
_cell.length_c   1.000
_cell.angle_alpha   90.00
_cell.angle_beta   90.00
_cell.angle_gamma   90.00
#
_symmetry.space_group_name_H-M   'P 1'
#
loop_
_entity.id
_entity.type
_entity.pdbx_description
1 polymer ?
#
loop_
_entity_poly.entity_id
_entity_poly.type
_entity_poly.pdbx_seq_one_letter_code
_entity_poly.pdbx_strand_id
1 'polypeptide(L)'
;MDGVFENAEVIGIDPSPIQPEWVLPNVKFEIDIVESPRVHERKYNLIMCRYMVASIKNWPGLIKNIFDRLSLGGWVESQDVNTELYSDNDTFNNDFATAQWVDGFAKACKGMRPLVQAVSELLGQRLEEILVELAAVLRESKTGVLGAAMLNT
;
A
#
# COMPACT_ATOMS: atom_id res chain seq x y z
N MET A 1 11.74 -12.45 21.13
CA MET A 1 10.78 -11.33 21.16
C MET A 1 10.41 -11.13 22.61
N ASP A 2 11.09 -10.21 23.28
CA ASP A 2 11.34 -10.32 24.72
C ASP A 2 10.44 -9.36 25.51
N GLY A 3 9.21 -9.12 25.03
CA GLY A 3 8.26 -8.22 25.71
C GLY A 3 8.65 -6.74 25.72
N VAL A 4 9.57 -6.30 24.86
CA VAL A 4 10.18 -4.94 24.90
C VAL A 4 9.17 -3.77 24.81
N PHE A 5 7.92 -4.02 24.40
CA PHE A 5 6.87 -3.00 24.25
C PHE A 5 5.57 -3.38 24.95
N GLU A 6 5.59 -3.57 26.26
CA GLU A 6 4.44 -4.03 27.05
C GLU A 6 3.20 -3.12 26.97
N ASN A 7 3.40 -1.82 26.74
CA ASN A 7 2.32 -0.83 26.61
C ASN A 7 1.76 -0.70 25.18
N ALA A 8 2.36 -1.37 24.19
CA ALA A 8 1.86 -1.36 22.83
C ALA A 8 0.86 -2.51 22.63
N GLU A 9 -0.28 -2.25 21.99
CA GLU A 9 -1.16 -3.31 21.51
C GLU A 9 -0.81 -3.67 20.06
N VAL A 10 -0.55 -4.95 19.81
CA VAL A 10 -0.18 -5.47 18.50
C VAL A 10 -1.30 -6.36 17.99
N ILE A 11 -1.72 -6.12 16.75
CA ILE A 11 -2.73 -6.94 16.07
C ILE A 11 -2.10 -7.51 14.81
N GLY A 12 -2.01 -8.83 14.75
CA GLY A 12 -1.74 -9.55 13.51
C GLY A 12 -3.04 -9.80 12.76
N ILE A 13 -3.01 -9.66 11.44
CA ILE A 13 -4.14 -9.97 10.56
C ILE A 13 -3.67 -11.02 9.56
N ASP A 14 -4.37 -12.15 9.49
CA ASP A 14 -4.15 -13.19 8.49
C ASP A 14 -5.48 -13.86 8.13
N PRO A 15 -5.76 -14.19 6.86
CA PRO A 15 -6.98 -14.92 6.51
C PRO A 15 -7.03 -16.36 7.05
N SER A 16 -5.90 -16.89 7.54
CA SER A 16 -5.74 -18.27 7.99
C SER A 16 -5.49 -18.34 9.50
N PRO A 17 -6.09 -19.31 10.22
CA PRO A 17 -5.84 -19.51 11.64
C PRO A 17 -4.52 -20.27 11.89
N ILE A 18 -3.38 -19.67 11.55
CA ILE A 18 -2.04 -20.29 11.64
C ILE A 18 -1.18 -19.76 12.79
N GLN A 19 -1.74 -18.85 13.59
CA GLN A 19 -1.06 -18.23 14.73
C GLN A 19 -0.78 -19.24 15.87
N PRO A 20 0.32 -19.04 16.63
CA PRO A 20 0.66 -19.91 17.75
C PRO A 20 -0.39 -19.82 18.88
N GLU A 21 -0.55 -20.91 19.63
CA GLU A 21 -1.47 -20.97 20.78
C GLU A 21 -1.07 -20.03 21.91
N TRP A 22 0.24 -19.80 22.07
CA TRP A 22 0.78 -18.93 23.09
C TRP A 22 1.35 -17.65 22.47
N VAL A 23 0.82 -16.52 22.92
CA VAL A 23 1.21 -15.16 22.51
C VAL A 23 1.32 -14.27 23.76
N LEU A 24 2.04 -13.15 23.64
CA LEU A 24 2.11 -12.17 24.72
C LEU A 24 0.75 -11.53 24.99
N PRO A 25 0.44 -11.07 26.22
CA PRO A 25 -0.87 -10.52 26.59
C PRO A 25 -1.32 -9.32 25.74
N ASN A 26 -0.36 -8.58 25.18
CA ASN A 26 -0.59 -7.40 24.35
C ASN A 26 -0.64 -7.69 22.85
N VAL A 27 -0.57 -8.97 22.44
CA VAL A 27 -0.63 -9.42 21.06
C VAL A 27 -1.94 -10.17 20.80
N LYS A 28 -2.65 -9.78 19.75
CA LYS A 28 -3.89 -10.44 19.29
C LYS A 28 -3.79 -10.75 17.81
N PHE A 29 -4.56 -11.75 17.38
CA PHE A 29 -4.68 -12.10 15.97
C PHE A 29 -6.14 -12.05 15.54
N GLU A 30 -6.39 -11.43 14.40
CA GLU A 30 -7.70 -11.35 13.77
C GLU A 30 -7.67 -12.14 12.46
N ILE A 31 -8.66 -13.00 12.27
CA ILE A 31 -8.83 -13.72 11.01
C ILE A 31 -9.58 -12.80 10.05
N ASP A 32 -8.86 -12.08 9.21
CA ASP A 32 -9.41 -11.11 8.27
C ASP A 32 -8.55 -11.01 7.00
N ILE A 33 -9.17 -10.56 5.92
CA ILE A 33 -8.50 -10.21 4.67
C ILE A 33 -8.21 -8.72 4.71
N VAL A 34 -6.94 -8.32 4.57
CA VAL A 34 -6.53 -6.91 4.65
C VAL A 34 -7.17 -6.00 3.60
N GLU A 35 -7.64 -6.57 2.49
CA GLU A 35 -8.37 -5.88 1.42
C GLU A 35 -9.85 -5.64 1.75
N SER A 36 -10.39 -6.32 2.79
CA SER A 36 -11.79 -6.23 3.16
C SER A 36 -12.19 -4.82 3.58
N PRO A 37 -13.45 -4.43 3.30
CA PRO A 37 -14.04 -3.23 3.86
C PRO A 37 -13.97 -3.24 5.40
N ARG A 38 -13.89 -2.05 5.96
CA ARG A 38 -13.70 -1.82 7.39
C ARG A 38 -14.86 -2.40 8.22
N VAL A 39 -14.54 -3.25 9.19
CA VAL A 39 -15.53 -3.75 10.18
C VAL A 39 -15.55 -2.87 11.44
N HIS A 40 -14.43 -2.22 11.79
CA HIS A 40 -14.27 -1.43 13.01
C HIS A 40 -13.52 -0.11 12.79
N GLU A 41 -13.89 0.94 13.54
CA GLU A 41 -13.27 2.27 13.49
C GLU A 41 -11.93 2.37 14.23
N ARG A 42 -11.12 1.30 14.22
CA ARG A 42 -9.82 1.31 14.89
C ARG A 42 -8.79 2.12 14.12
N LYS A 43 -7.99 2.90 14.85
CA LYS A 43 -6.84 3.66 14.32
C LYS A 43 -5.52 3.09 14.86
N TYR A 44 -4.48 3.12 14.04
CA TYR A 44 -3.16 2.57 14.34
C TYR A 44 -2.08 3.65 14.22
N ASN A 45 -1.13 3.66 15.15
CA ASN A 45 0.04 4.53 15.09
C ASN A 45 1.14 3.97 14.19
N LEU A 46 1.14 2.65 13.97
CA LEU A 46 2.03 1.95 13.05
C LEU A 46 1.23 0.86 12.33
N ILE A 47 1.32 0.81 11.02
CA ILE A 47 0.82 -0.30 10.19
C ILE A 47 2.02 -0.92 9.50
N MET A 48 2.27 -2.19 9.76
CA MET A 48 3.37 -2.92 9.14
C MET A 48 2.82 -3.97 8.16
N CYS A 49 3.26 -3.90 6.91
CA CYS A 49 2.99 -4.89 5.87
C CYS A 49 4.28 -5.66 5.59
N ARG A 50 4.23 -6.99 5.62
CA ARG A 50 5.41 -7.82 5.37
C ARG A 50 5.09 -8.98 4.43
N TYR A 51 5.90 -9.16 3.39
CA TYR A 51 5.74 -10.21 2.37
C TYR A 51 4.33 -10.21 1.74
N MET A 52 3.87 -9.04 1.30
CA MET A 52 2.54 -8.89 0.69
C MET A 52 2.57 -9.06 -0.83
N VAL A 53 3.76 -9.16 -1.44
CA VAL A 53 3.91 -9.43 -2.87
C VAL A 53 3.11 -10.68 -3.25
N ALA A 54 2.43 -10.62 -4.40
CA ALA A 54 1.54 -11.65 -4.93
C ALA A 54 0.30 -12.01 -4.06
N SER A 55 0.12 -11.39 -2.89
CA SER A 55 -0.98 -11.71 -1.96
C SER A 55 -2.12 -10.68 -2.00
N ILE A 56 -1.93 -9.56 -2.68
CA ILE A 56 -2.89 -8.45 -2.79
C ILE A 56 -3.39 -8.31 -4.23
N LYS A 57 -4.71 -8.22 -4.40
CA LYS A 57 -5.38 -8.09 -5.70
C LYS A 57 -5.68 -6.63 -6.05
N ASN A 58 -5.99 -5.80 -5.05
CA ASN A 58 -6.46 -4.43 -5.13
C ASN A 58 -5.59 -3.52 -4.24
N TRP A 59 -4.39 -3.21 -4.73
CA TRP A 59 -3.47 -2.28 -4.06
C TRP A 59 -4.08 -0.90 -3.75
N PRO A 60 -4.84 -0.25 -4.65
CA PRO A 60 -5.50 1.02 -4.33
C PRO A 60 -6.46 0.91 -3.15
N GLY A 61 -7.24 -0.17 -3.08
CA GLY A 61 -8.15 -0.44 -1.97
C GLY A 61 -7.41 -0.65 -0.65
N LEU A 62 -6.34 -1.44 -0.66
CA LEU A 62 -5.50 -1.65 0.52
C LEU A 62 -4.86 -0.34 0.99
N ILE A 63 -4.30 0.47 0.09
CA ILE A 63 -3.67 1.75 0.43
C ILE A 63 -4.69 2.69 1.04
N LYS A 64 -5.90 2.78 0.47
CA LYS A 64 -7.02 3.53 1.07
C LYS A 64 -7.33 3.02 2.48
N ASN A 65 -7.46 1.71 2.67
CA ASN A 65 -7.70 1.11 3.98
C ASN A 65 -6.60 1.46 4.98
N ILE A 66 -5.34 1.44 4.57
CA ILE A 66 -4.19 1.81 5.39
C ILE A 66 -4.33 3.28 5.84
N PHE A 67 -4.52 4.22 4.92
CA PHE A 67 -4.69 5.64 5.27
C PHE A 67 -5.91 5.88 6.17
N ASP A 68 -7.03 5.22 5.89
CA ASP A 68 -8.25 5.34 6.69
C ASP A 68 -8.10 4.76 8.10
N ARG A 69 -7.19 3.81 8.30
CA ARG A 69 -6.88 3.20 9.61
C ARG A 69 -5.65 3.81 10.28
N LEU A 70 -4.90 4.67 9.60
CA LEU A 70 -3.74 5.34 10.19
C LEU A 70 -4.17 6.52 11.06
N SER A 71 -3.56 6.63 12.24
CA SER A 71 -3.65 7.82 13.09
C SER A 71 -2.91 8.98 12.42
N LEU A 72 -3.32 10.22 12.72
CA LEU A 72 -2.56 11.40 12.30
C LEU A 72 -1.14 11.33 12.89
N GLY A 73 -0.12 11.49 12.04
CA GLY A 73 1.29 11.32 12.44
C GLY A 73 1.73 9.87 12.64
N GLY A 74 0.89 8.89 12.30
CA GLY A 74 1.25 7.48 12.29
C GLY A 74 2.16 7.11 11.11
N TRP A 75 2.74 5.92 11.20
CA TRP A 75 3.68 5.40 10.22
C TRP A 75 3.14 4.15 9.51
N VAL A 76 3.53 4.00 8.25
CA VAL A 76 3.32 2.76 7.49
C VAL A 76 4.69 2.24 7.11
N GLU A 77 4.95 0.99 7.43
CA GLU A 77 6.17 0.29 7.06
C GLU A 77 5.83 -0.88 6.14
N SER A 78 6.60 -1.03 5.06
CA SER A 78 6.51 -2.16 4.15
C SER A 78 7.86 -2.83 4.00
N GLN A 79 7.88 -4.13 4.24
CA GLN A 79 9.03 -4.97 3.96
C GLN A 79 8.61 -6.06 2.98
N ASP A 80 9.11 -5.99 1.76
CA ASP A 80 8.78 -6.95 0.72
C ASP A 80 10.01 -7.35 -0.09
N VAL A 81 9.86 -8.40 -0.88
CA VAL A 81 10.92 -8.85 -1.77
C VAL A 81 10.82 -8.15 -3.12
N ASN A 82 11.95 -7.69 -3.63
CA ASN A 82 12.04 -7.37 -5.05
C ASN A 82 12.10 -8.68 -5.83
N THR A 83 11.18 -8.86 -6.76
CA THR A 83 11.11 -10.05 -7.62
C THR A 83 11.92 -9.90 -8.90
N GLU A 84 12.44 -8.70 -9.19
CA GLU A 84 13.35 -8.47 -10.31
C GLU A 84 14.75 -8.99 -9.97
N LEU A 85 15.19 -10.00 -10.70
CA LEU A 85 16.55 -10.51 -10.61
C LEU A 85 17.44 -9.73 -11.59
N TYR A 86 18.61 -9.31 -11.11
CA TYR A 86 19.60 -8.62 -11.91
C TYR A 86 21.01 -8.97 -11.42
N SER A 87 22.01 -8.58 -12.19
CA SER A 87 23.42 -8.68 -11.82
C SER A 87 24.11 -7.34 -12.02
N ASP A 88 24.95 -6.92 -11.09
CA ASP A 88 25.68 -5.64 -11.17
C ASP A 88 26.70 -5.55 -12.32
N ASN A 89 26.99 -6.69 -12.96
CA ASN A 89 27.95 -6.82 -14.06
C ASN A 89 27.31 -7.28 -15.38
N ASP A 90 25.99 -7.14 -15.51
CA ASP A 90 25.22 -7.47 -16.73
C ASP A 90 25.37 -8.93 -17.22
N THR A 91 25.72 -9.86 -16.33
CA THR A 91 25.84 -11.29 -16.68
C THR A 91 24.51 -12.02 -16.64
N PHE A 92 23.52 -11.51 -15.90
CA PHE A 92 22.18 -12.07 -15.86
C PHE A 92 21.39 -11.66 -17.11
N ASN A 93 20.87 -12.65 -17.85
CA ASN A 93 20.12 -12.44 -19.07
C ASN A 93 18.92 -13.41 -19.18
N ASN A 94 18.12 -13.28 -20.24
CA ASN A 94 16.89 -14.06 -20.40
C ASN A 94 17.10 -15.53 -20.80
N ASP A 95 18.35 -15.95 -21.05
CA ASP A 95 18.65 -17.35 -21.38
C ASP A 95 18.65 -18.24 -20.13
N PHE A 96 18.79 -17.64 -18.93
CA PHE A 96 18.74 -18.40 -17.68
C PHE A 96 17.33 -18.88 -17.36
N ALA A 97 17.23 -20.13 -16.91
CA ALA A 97 15.96 -20.70 -16.45
C ALA A 97 15.31 -19.90 -15.31
N THR A 98 16.12 -19.26 -14.47
CA THR A 98 15.64 -18.37 -13.40
C THR A 98 15.00 -17.09 -13.95
N ALA A 99 15.55 -16.51 -15.02
CA ALA A 99 14.93 -15.36 -15.69
C ALA A 99 13.55 -15.73 -16.27
N GLN A 100 13.46 -16.89 -16.93
CA GLN A 100 12.20 -17.41 -17.47
C GLN A 100 11.19 -17.73 -16.36
N TRP A 101 11.65 -18.27 -15.23
CA TRP A 101 10.81 -18.52 -14.06
C TRP A 101 10.26 -17.22 -13.46
N VAL A 102 11.10 -16.19 -13.28
CA VAL A 102 10.67 -14.88 -12.77
C VAL A 102 9.65 -14.23 -13.69
N ASP A 103 9.89 -14.26 -15.00
CA ASP A 103 8.96 -13.72 -15.99
C ASP A 103 7.62 -14.47 -15.97
N GLY A 104 7.65 -15.81 -15.90
CA GLY A 104 6.45 -16.63 -15.76
C GLY A 104 5.68 -16.34 -14.46
N PHE A 105 6.40 -16.20 -13.35
CA PHE A 105 5.84 -15.86 -12.05
C PHE A 105 5.21 -14.46 -12.05
N ALA A 106 5.89 -13.45 -12.61
CA ALA A 106 5.37 -12.09 -12.75
C ALA A 106 4.10 -12.03 -13.61
N LYS A 107 4.05 -12.80 -14.70
CA LYS A 107 2.86 -12.92 -15.57
C LYS A 107 1.70 -13.58 -14.84
N ALA A 108 1.96 -14.63 -14.06
CA ALA A 108 0.93 -15.34 -13.29
C ALA A 108 0.35 -14.46 -12.18
N CYS A 109 1.20 -13.72 -11.48
CA CYS A 109 0.83 -12.86 -10.36
C CYS A 109 0.44 -11.44 -10.80
N LYS A 110 -0.20 -11.29 -11.99
CA LYS A 110 -0.64 -10.02 -12.63
C LYS A 110 -0.41 -8.78 -11.77
N GLY A 111 0.73 -8.12 -11.95
CA GLY A 111 1.02 -6.89 -11.22
C GLY A 111 1.47 -7.12 -9.77
N MET A 112 2.38 -8.06 -9.54
CA MET A 112 3.20 -8.09 -8.33
C MET A 112 3.81 -6.71 -8.14
N ARG A 113 3.31 -6.00 -7.14
CA ARG A 113 3.81 -4.67 -6.78
C ARG A 113 4.01 -4.71 -5.29
N PRO A 114 5.23 -4.46 -4.78
CA PRO A 114 5.40 -4.14 -3.37
C PRO A 114 4.57 -2.91 -3.01
N LEU A 115 4.15 -2.78 -1.75
CA LEU A 115 3.37 -1.63 -1.29
C LEU A 115 4.07 -0.30 -1.63
N VAL A 116 5.40 -0.23 -1.48
CA VAL A 116 6.19 0.98 -1.79
C VAL A 116 6.05 1.38 -3.27
N GLN A 117 6.09 0.42 -4.18
CA GLN A 117 5.96 0.69 -5.61
C GLN A 117 4.53 1.12 -5.94
N ALA A 118 3.53 0.40 -5.40
CA ALA A 118 2.12 0.75 -5.58
C ALA A 118 1.80 2.15 -5.03
N VAL A 119 2.31 2.50 -3.85
CA VAL A 119 2.14 3.84 -3.25
C VAL A 119 2.80 4.90 -4.13
N SER A 120 4.05 4.69 -4.57
CA SER A 120 4.76 5.65 -5.41
C SER A 120 4.00 5.96 -6.71
N GLU A 121 3.47 4.93 -7.37
CA GLU A 121 2.71 5.08 -8.61
C GLU A 121 1.36 5.77 -8.38
N LEU A 122 0.62 5.38 -7.35
CA LEU A 122 -0.67 6.02 -7.03
C LEU A 122 -0.50 7.48 -6.60
N LEU A 123 0.57 7.80 -5.86
CA LEU A 123 0.93 9.18 -5.57
C LEU A 123 1.27 9.95 -6.83
N GLY A 124 2.03 9.34 -7.76
CA GLY A 124 2.31 9.90 -9.07
C GLY A 124 1.03 10.22 -9.86
N GLN A 125 0.13 9.25 -9.97
CA GLN A 125 -1.17 9.43 -10.63
C GLN A 125 -2.01 10.53 -9.98
N ARG A 126 -2.08 10.57 -8.65
CA ARG A 126 -2.85 11.60 -7.94
C ARG A 126 -2.25 12.99 -8.12
N LEU A 127 -0.93 13.12 -8.13
CA LEU A 127 -0.27 14.38 -8.41
C LEU A 127 -0.60 14.87 -9.83
N GLU A 128 -0.59 13.98 -10.82
CA GLU A 128 -1.00 14.30 -12.19
C GLU A 128 -2.45 14.77 -12.27
N GLU A 129 -3.39 14.10 -11.60
CA GLU A 129 -4.79 14.52 -11.52
C GLU A 129 -4.94 15.93 -10.93
N ILE A 130 -4.28 16.21 -9.81
CA ILE A 130 -4.30 17.54 -9.17
C ILE A 130 -3.74 18.61 -10.11
N LEU A 131 -2.66 18.31 -10.83
CA LEU A 131 -2.09 19.24 -11.81
C LEU A 131 -3.08 19.53 -12.96
N VAL A 132 -3.86 18.53 -13.41
CA VAL A 132 -4.91 18.71 -14.42
C VAL A 132 -6.06 19.56 -13.88
N GLU A 133 -6.53 19.30 -12.66
CA GLU A 133 -7.58 20.10 -12.01
C GLU A 133 -7.15 21.57 -11.85
N LEU A 134 -5.92 21.80 -11.36
CA LEU A 134 -5.35 23.15 -11.23
C LEU A 134 -5.22 23.83 -12.60
N ALA A 135 -4.79 23.11 -13.63
CA ALA A 135 -4.69 23.65 -14.98
C ALA A 135 -6.07 24.03 -15.56
N ALA A 136 -7.13 23.26 -15.26
CA ALA A 136 -8.49 23.59 -15.64
C ALA A 136 -8.98 24.87 -14.95
N VAL A 137 -8.80 24.99 -13.63
CA VAL A 137 -9.12 26.19 -12.84
C VAL A 137 -8.37 27.42 -13.36
N LEU A 138 -7.09 27.28 -13.73
CA LEU A 138 -6.30 28.36 -14.31
C LEU A 138 -6.72 28.75 -15.73
N ARG A 139 -7.27 27.83 -16.53
CA ARG A 139 -7.84 28.14 -17.85
C ARG A 139 -9.16 28.90 -17.70
N GLU A 140 -10.03 28.44 -16.80
CA GLU A 140 -11.32 29.10 -16.52
C GLU A 140 -11.15 30.52 -16.00
N SER A 141 -10.16 30.75 -15.13
CA SER A 141 -9.82 32.09 -14.63
C SER A 141 -9.30 33.02 -15.72
N LYS A 142 -8.51 32.51 -16.68
CA LYS A 142 -8.04 33.29 -17.85
C LYS A 142 -9.14 33.59 -18.86
N THR A 143 -10.18 32.77 -18.95
CA THR A 143 -11.34 33.03 -19.82
C THR A 143 -12.39 33.97 -19.21
N GLY A 144 -12.20 34.43 -17.96
CA GLY A 144 -13.06 35.43 -17.32
C GLY A 144 -14.41 34.91 -16.79
N VAL A 145 -14.66 33.60 -16.81
CA VAL A 145 -15.96 33.01 -16.45
C VAL A 145 -16.24 33.07 -14.93
N LEU A 146 -15.20 33.16 -14.10
CA LEU A 146 -15.32 33.27 -12.64
C LEU A 146 -15.78 34.64 -12.12
N GLY A 147 -15.85 35.68 -12.97
CA GLY A 147 -16.28 37.02 -12.58
C GLY A 147 -17.78 37.18 -12.28
N ALA A 148 -18.62 36.19 -12.59
CA ALA A 148 -20.08 36.31 -12.48
C ALA A 148 -20.71 35.60 -11.28
N ALA A 149 -19.98 34.73 -10.56
CA ALA A 149 -20.56 33.89 -9.50
C ALA A 149 -20.25 34.33 -8.06
N MET A 150 -19.35 35.31 -7.84
CA MET A 150 -18.96 35.78 -6.49
C MET A 150 -19.46 37.21 -6.14
N LEU A 151 -20.48 37.72 -6.81
CA LEU A 151 -21.10 39.02 -6.48
C LEU A 151 -22.56 38.93 -5.99
N ASN A 152 -23.11 37.73 -5.79
CA ASN A 152 -24.45 37.53 -5.24
C ASN A 152 -24.44 36.53 -4.06
N THR A 153 -23.79 36.91 -2.95
CA THR A 153 -24.14 36.52 -1.57
C THR A 153 -23.59 37.54 -0.60
#